data_AF-A0A450SH13-F1
#
_entry.id   AF-A0A450SH13-F1
#
_cell.length_a   1.000
_cell.length_b   1.000
_cell.length_c   1.000
_cell.angle_alpha   90.00
_cell.angle_beta   90.00
_cell.angle_gamma   90.00
#
_symmetry.space_group_name_H-M   'P 1'
#
loop_
_entity.id
_entity.type
_entity.pdbx_description
1 polymer ?
#
loop_
_entity_poly.entity_id
_entity_poly.type
_entity_poly.pdbx_seq_one_letter_code
_entity_poly.pdbx_strand_id
1 'polypeptide(L)'
;MARPAWIRRRSGRPWRRALPSAGGAPPGRVCEGGAIPPEFPLTETHRERSERAPDVPRSLRTEWNARDSDGTCIILASPRKRTKNHPACAGTRWTAVCAVRFEKPLMTIGADDRDAAARIADWVERLNILTLNAAGPSEKTSPGIGGKTLDIVTDVISIVRIEKKRPKKTGARTKNRRLFPFPRRLPMSPCFPNHSNTPG
;
A
#
# COMPACT_ATOMS: atom_id res chain seq x y z
N MET A 1 -10.57 -1.88 17.18
CA MET A 1 -10.04 -3.23 16.93
C MET A 1 -9.46 -3.22 15.52
N ALA A 2 -8.15 -3.44 15.32
CA ALA A 2 -7.59 -3.48 13.95
C ALA A 2 -7.99 -4.82 13.30
N ARG A 3 -9.14 -4.80 12.62
CA ARG A 3 -9.68 -5.93 11.85
C ARG A 3 -8.70 -6.21 10.71
N PRO A 4 -8.24 -7.46 10.49
CA PRO A 4 -7.39 -7.76 9.35
C PRO A 4 -8.21 -7.58 8.06
N ALA A 5 -8.10 -6.41 7.44
CA ALA A 5 -8.78 -6.09 6.19
C ALA A 5 -7.94 -6.60 5.02
N TRP A 6 -8.33 -7.77 4.53
CA TRP A 6 -7.84 -8.32 3.29
C TRP A 6 -8.80 -7.99 2.17
N ILE A 7 -8.24 -7.68 1.00
CA ILE A 7 -9.01 -7.33 -0.18
C ILE A 7 -8.44 -8.14 -1.36
N ARG A 8 -9.12 -9.22 -1.77
CA ARG A 8 -8.76 -10.04 -2.94
C ARG A 8 -9.70 -9.80 -4.12
N ARG A 9 -9.12 -9.47 -5.29
CA ARG A 9 -9.80 -9.53 -6.60
C ARG A 9 -9.59 -10.90 -7.24
N ARG A 10 -10.68 -11.57 -7.64
CA ARG A 10 -10.63 -12.71 -8.58
C ARG A 10 -10.59 -12.16 -10.00
N SER A 11 -9.75 -12.71 -10.88
CA SER A 11 -9.76 -12.37 -12.31
C SER A 11 -11.17 -12.52 -12.89
N GLY A 12 -11.60 -11.55 -13.71
CA GLY A 12 -12.88 -11.58 -14.42
C GLY A 12 -14.16 -11.34 -13.60
N ARG A 13 -14.12 -11.02 -12.29
CA ARG A 13 -15.35 -10.72 -11.50
C ARG A 13 -15.29 -9.39 -10.74
N PRO A 14 -16.41 -8.65 -10.62
CA PRO A 14 -16.38 -7.24 -10.20
C PRO A 14 -16.63 -7.00 -8.70
N TRP A 15 -15.70 -7.24 -7.76
CA TRP A 15 -15.80 -6.91 -6.31
C TRP A 15 -17.13 -7.38 -5.61
N ARG A 16 -17.14 -7.86 -4.36
CA ARG A 16 -18.43 -8.18 -3.67
C ARG A 16 -18.54 -7.39 -2.37
N ARG A 17 -19.78 -7.16 -1.92
CA ARG A 17 -20.14 -6.33 -0.75
C ARG A 17 -19.66 -6.96 0.58
N ALA A 18 -19.37 -8.27 0.56
CA ALA A 18 -18.52 -8.91 1.56
C ALA A 18 -17.07 -8.81 1.10
N LEU A 19 -16.22 -8.14 1.88
CA LEU A 19 -14.77 -8.12 1.68
C LEU A 19 -14.28 -9.56 1.51
N PRO A 20 -13.74 -9.97 0.35
CA PRO A 20 -13.10 -11.28 0.22
C PRO A 20 -11.81 -11.25 1.06
N SER A 21 -11.98 -11.55 2.36
CA SER A 21 -10.95 -11.38 3.37
C SER A 21 -10.14 -12.67 3.49
N ALA A 22 -9.39 -13.04 2.45
CA ALA A 22 -8.55 -14.24 2.48
C ALA A 22 -7.18 -13.90 3.08
N GLY A 23 -6.62 -14.72 3.98
CA GLY A 23 -5.31 -14.40 4.55
C GLY A 23 -4.80 -15.27 5.68
N GLY A 24 -3.57 -15.00 6.13
CA GLY A 24 -2.95 -15.66 7.28
C GLY A 24 -3.51 -15.17 8.62
N ALA A 25 -3.87 -16.11 9.49
CA ALA A 25 -4.11 -15.90 10.91
C ALA A 25 -3.03 -16.61 11.73
N PRO A 26 -2.68 -16.14 12.95
CA PRO A 26 -1.83 -16.92 13.84
C PRO A 26 -2.56 -18.20 14.31
N PRO A 27 -1.84 -19.20 14.84
CA PRO A 27 -2.44 -20.41 15.41
C PRO A 27 -3.53 -20.09 16.43
N GLY A 28 -4.65 -20.82 16.38
CA GLY A 28 -5.82 -20.59 17.23
C GLY A 28 -6.58 -19.30 16.92
N ARG A 29 -6.26 -18.66 15.78
CA ARG A 29 -6.90 -17.43 15.26
C ARG A 29 -6.93 -16.31 16.30
N VAL A 30 -5.87 -16.13 17.09
CA VAL A 30 -5.86 -15.16 18.20
C VAL A 30 -5.51 -13.74 17.73
N CYS A 31 -6.31 -12.76 18.13
CA CYS A 31 -6.02 -11.32 18.01
C CYS A 31 -5.95 -10.64 19.39
N GLU A 32 -5.63 -9.33 19.44
CA GLU A 32 -5.56 -8.60 20.71
C GLU A 32 -6.90 -8.53 21.44
N GLY A 33 -8.02 -8.63 20.73
CA GLY A 33 -9.38 -8.60 21.28
C GLY A 33 -10.00 -9.97 21.50
N GLY A 34 -9.22 -11.06 21.47
CA GLY A 34 -9.70 -12.44 21.59
C GLY A 34 -9.61 -13.22 20.29
N ALA A 35 -10.47 -14.23 20.09
CA ALA A 35 -10.47 -15.04 18.87
C ALA A 35 -10.99 -14.26 17.66
N ILE A 36 -10.39 -14.47 16.50
CA ILE A 36 -10.87 -13.95 15.22
C ILE A 36 -12.09 -14.79 14.81
N PRO A 37 -13.24 -14.16 14.54
CA PRO A 37 -14.47 -14.87 14.22
C PRO A 37 -14.38 -15.79 12.97
N PRO A 38 -15.09 -16.93 12.95
CA PRO A 38 -15.04 -17.94 11.88
C PRO A 38 -15.50 -17.43 10.51
N GLU A 39 -16.33 -16.39 10.46
CA GLU A 39 -16.82 -15.79 9.20
C GLU A 39 -15.73 -15.14 8.33
N PHE A 40 -14.54 -14.88 8.89
CA PHE A 40 -13.39 -14.44 8.12
C PHE A 40 -12.71 -15.65 7.46
N PRO A 41 -12.57 -15.74 6.13
CA PRO A 41 -11.96 -16.90 5.48
C PRO A 41 -10.42 -16.85 5.57
N LEU A 42 -9.88 -17.05 6.79
CA LEU A 42 -8.44 -17.04 7.07
C LEU A 42 -7.87 -18.44 7.21
N THR A 43 -6.65 -18.63 6.73
CA THR A 43 -5.84 -19.84 6.90
C THR A 43 -4.86 -19.63 8.06
N GLU A 44 -4.80 -20.56 9.01
CA GLU A 44 -3.83 -20.48 10.10
C GLU A 44 -2.42 -20.75 9.61
N THR A 45 -1.46 -19.98 10.12
CA THR A 45 -0.04 -20.27 9.96
C THR A 45 0.35 -21.44 10.87
N HIS A 46 1.33 -22.21 10.45
CA HIS A 46 1.82 -23.37 11.22
C HIS A 46 2.52 -22.97 12.54
N ARG A 47 3.00 -21.73 12.66
CA ARG A 47 3.63 -21.15 13.86
C ARG A 47 3.15 -19.71 14.07
N GLU A 48 3.34 -19.19 15.27
CA GLU A 48 3.02 -17.78 15.58
C GLU A 48 4.09 -16.83 15.01
N ARG A 49 5.36 -17.19 15.25
CA ARG A 49 6.54 -16.36 14.99
C ARG A 49 7.28 -16.85 13.74
N SER A 50 7.74 -15.90 12.93
CA SER A 50 8.71 -16.12 11.87
C SER A 50 10.09 -16.29 12.49
N GLU A 51 10.89 -17.20 11.95
CA GLU A 51 12.31 -17.35 12.28
C GLU A 51 13.10 -16.05 12.05
N ARG A 52 12.63 -15.19 11.15
CA ARG A 52 13.26 -13.92 10.78
C ARG A 52 12.87 -12.77 11.70
N ALA A 53 11.86 -12.97 12.55
CA ALA A 53 11.38 -11.98 13.51
C ALA A 53 10.80 -12.69 14.75
N PRO A 54 11.65 -13.42 15.51
CA PRO A 54 11.20 -14.17 16.67
C PRO A 54 10.64 -13.25 17.76
N ASP A 55 11.14 -12.03 17.90
CA ASP A 55 10.67 -11.12 18.96
C ASP A 55 9.36 -10.41 18.63
N VAL A 56 8.89 -10.49 17.38
CA VAL A 56 7.69 -9.80 16.91
C VAL A 56 6.47 -10.74 17.00
N PRO A 57 5.45 -10.44 17.82
CA PRO A 57 4.25 -11.26 17.89
C PRO A 57 3.53 -11.32 16.54
N ARG A 58 3.01 -12.50 16.21
CA ARG A 58 2.26 -12.84 14.98
C ARG A 58 3.06 -12.50 13.73
N SER A 59 4.39 -12.63 13.79
CA SER A 59 5.26 -12.23 12.68
C SER A 59 5.17 -13.15 11.48
N LEU A 60 4.85 -14.44 11.67
CA LEU A 60 4.72 -15.36 10.53
C LEU A 60 3.51 -15.04 9.66
N ARG A 61 2.34 -14.81 10.26
CA ARG A 61 1.16 -14.39 9.49
C ARG A 61 1.40 -13.06 8.81
N THR A 62 2.06 -12.10 9.48
CA THR A 62 2.43 -10.82 8.84
C THR A 62 3.33 -11.02 7.62
N GLU A 63 4.30 -11.92 7.71
CA GLU A 63 5.20 -12.24 6.60
C GLU A 63 4.46 -12.89 5.43
N TRP A 64 3.59 -13.87 5.68
CA TRP A 64 2.77 -14.50 4.64
C TRP A 64 1.81 -13.51 4.00
N ASN A 65 1.20 -12.63 4.80
CA ASN A 65 0.29 -11.61 4.30
C ASN A 65 0.99 -10.63 3.34
N ALA A 66 2.23 -10.25 3.63
CA ALA A 66 3.03 -9.43 2.73
C ALA A 66 3.43 -10.21 1.47
N ARG A 67 3.94 -11.44 1.63
CA ARG A 67 4.40 -12.32 0.54
C ARG A 67 3.31 -12.61 -0.48
N ASP A 68 2.12 -12.97 0.01
CA ASP A 68 1.01 -13.49 -0.80
C ASP A 68 0.11 -12.37 -1.36
N SER A 69 0.47 -11.11 -1.10
CA SER A 69 -0.19 -9.92 -1.66
C SER A 69 0.57 -9.35 -2.86
N ASP A 70 -0.14 -8.64 -3.75
CA ASP A 70 0.45 -7.89 -4.86
C ASP A 70 0.94 -6.51 -4.41
N GLY A 71 0.41 -6.01 -3.28
CA GLY A 71 0.84 -4.76 -2.67
C GLY A 71 0.41 -4.67 -1.22
N THR A 72 1.17 -3.90 -0.44
CA THR A 72 0.90 -3.66 0.97
C THR A 72 0.66 -2.16 1.22
N CYS A 73 -0.46 -1.83 1.85
CA CYS A 73 -0.76 -0.47 2.31
C CYS A 73 -0.73 -0.42 3.83
N ILE A 74 0.13 0.43 4.39
CA ILE A 74 0.23 0.69 5.83
C ILE A 74 -0.54 1.98 6.16
N ILE A 75 -1.62 1.84 6.91
CA ILE A 75 -2.48 2.94 7.34
C ILE A 75 -2.09 3.33 8.78
N LEU A 76 -1.70 4.58 8.98
CA LEU A 76 -1.19 5.10 10.26
C LEU A 76 -2.09 6.20 10.79
N ALA A 77 -2.37 6.23 12.10
CA ALA A 77 -3.18 7.30 12.70
C ALA A 77 -2.61 8.71 12.42
N SER A 78 -1.29 8.86 12.37
CA SER A 78 -0.64 10.08 11.88
C SER A 78 0.68 9.72 11.21
N PRO A 79 0.95 10.18 9.97
CA PRO A 79 2.25 9.98 9.31
C PRO A 79 3.43 10.58 10.09
N ARG A 80 3.15 11.61 10.92
CA ARG A 80 4.15 12.33 11.72
C ARG A 80 4.45 11.68 13.07
N LYS A 81 3.52 10.89 13.63
CA LYS A 81 3.83 9.97 14.72
C LYS A 81 4.57 8.76 14.13
N ARG A 82 5.79 9.01 13.63
CA ARG A 82 6.76 7.94 13.40
C ARG A 82 7.07 7.35 14.76
N THR A 83 6.42 6.23 15.03
CA THR A 83 6.67 5.32 16.15
C THR A 83 8.02 4.64 15.96
N LYS A 84 9.07 5.44 15.75
CA LYS A 84 10.33 4.99 15.18
C LYS A 84 11.07 4.02 16.11
N ASN A 85 10.66 3.86 17.37
CA ASN A 85 11.14 2.82 18.29
C ASN A 85 10.05 2.28 19.25
N HIS A 86 8.74 2.45 18.97
CA HIS A 86 7.72 1.95 19.90
C HIS A 86 7.53 0.42 19.74
N PRO A 87 7.68 -0.39 20.80
CA PRO A 87 7.52 -1.86 20.72
C PRO A 87 6.14 -2.27 20.18
N ALA A 88 5.09 -1.50 20.50
CA ALA A 88 3.74 -1.77 19.98
C ALA A 88 3.57 -1.49 18.47
N CYS A 89 4.61 -0.99 17.79
CA CYS A 89 4.67 -0.83 16.34
C CYS A 89 5.61 -1.83 15.66
N ALA A 90 6.16 -2.80 16.41
CA ALA A 90 7.04 -3.83 15.87
C ALA A 90 6.39 -4.61 14.73
N GLY A 91 5.10 -4.95 14.85
CA GLY A 91 4.33 -5.61 13.79
C GLY A 91 4.21 -4.75 12.53
N THR A 92 3.88 -3.46 12.66
CA THR A 92 3.77 -2.53 11.52
C THR A 92 5.12 -2.34 10.81
N ARG A 93 6.21 -2.27 11.57
CA ARG A 93 7.57 -2.21 11.01
C ARG A 93 7.93 -3.51 10.30
N TRP A 94 7.60 -4.65 10.91
CA TRP A 94 7.84 -5.95 10.31
C TRP A 94 7.12 -6.10 8.97
N THR A 95 5.88 -5.60 8.87
CA THR A 95 5.16 -5.53 7.59
C THR A 95 5.94 -4.77 6.52
N ALA A 96 6.49 -3.60 6.85
CA ALA A 96 7.28 -2.81 5.90
C ALA A 96 8.56 -3.55 5.48
N VAL A 97 9.24 -4.20 6.43
CA VAL A 97 10.42 -5.04 6.15
C VAL A 97 10.07 -6.19 5.21
N CYS A 98 8.96 -6.90 5.45
CA CYS A 98 8.51 -7.98 4.58
C CYS A 98 8.15 -7.49 3.17
N ALA A 99 7.44 -6.36 3.05
CA ALA A 99 7.08 -5.80 1.74
C ALA A 99 8.33 -5.49 0.91
N VAL A 100 9.34 -4.84 1.51
CA VAL A 100 10.63 -4.58 0.84
C VAL A 100 11.35 -5.88 0.50
N ARG A 101 11.39 -6.84 1.44
CA ARG A 101 12.09 -8.13 1.26
C ARG A 101 11.51 -8.97 0.13
N PHE A 102 10.19 -8.94 -0.07
CA PHE A 102 9.51 -9.67 -1.14
C PHE A 102 9.31 -8.83 -2.40
N GLU A 103 9.97 -7.67 -2.48
CA GLU A 103 9.90 -6.75 -3.62
C GLU A 103 8.46 -6.35 -3.99
N LYS A 104 7.62 -6.22 -2.96
CA LYS A 104 6.21 -5.84 -3.11
C LYS A 104 6.06 -4.32 -3.01
N PRO A 105 5.22 -3.70 -3.87
CA PRO A 105 4.81 -2.32 -3.71
C PRO A 105 4.33 -2.03 -2.28
N LEU A 106 4.87 -0.97 -1.68
CA LEU A 106 4.55 -0.51 -0.34
C LEU A 106 4.04 0.92 -0.39
N MET A 107 2.83 1.16 0.09
CA MET A 107 2.28 2.49 0.33
C MET A 107 2.12 2.72 1.83
N THR A 108 2.46 3.91 2.31
CA THR A 108 2.14 4.35 3.68
C THR A 108 1.25 5.58 3.60
N ILE A 109 0.15 5.59 4.35
CA ILE A 109 -0.84 6.66 4.30
C ILE A 109 -1.40 6.99 5.68
N GLY A 110 -1.77 8.26 5.87
CA GLY A 110 -2.41 8.71 7.10
C GLY A 110 -3.89 8.33 7.11
N ALA A 111 -4.37 7.82 8.23
CA ALA A 111 -5.79 7.55 8.45
C ALA A 111 -6.64 8.83 8.50
N ASP A 112 -6.00 9.97 8.77
CA ASP A 112 -6.63 11.30 8.77
C ASP A 112 -6.47 12.03 7.43
N ASP A 113 -5.85 11.39 6.43
CA ASP A 113 -5.74 11.95 5.08
C ASP A 113 -7.11 11.86 4.38
N ARG A 114 -7.68 13.03 4.06
CA ARG A 114 -8.99 13.12 3.39
C ARG A 114 -9.01 12.47 2.02
N ASP A 115 -7.86 12.41 1.36
CA ASP A 115 -7.71 11.81 0.04
C ASP A 115 -7.20 10.36 0.12
N ALA A 116 -7.16 9.76 1.32
CA ALA A 116 -6.58 8.43 1.52
C ALA A 116 -7.14 7.38 0.57
N ALA A 117 -8.47 7.30 0.47
CA ALA A 117 -9.14 6.32 -0.37
C ALA A 117 -8.85 6.54 -1.86
N ALA A 118 -8.89 7.79 -2.34
CA ALA A 118 -8.61 8.11 -3.73
C ALA A 118 -7.15 7.79 -4.11
N ARG A 119 -6.20 8.11 -3.23
CA ARG A 119 -4.77 7.83 -3.44
C ARG A 119 -4.48 6.33 -3.45
N ILE A 120 -5.09 5.57 -2.54
CA ILE A 120 -4.95 4.11 -2.53
C ILE A 120 -5.57 3.51 -3.79
N ALA A 121 -6.75 3.97 -4.22
CA ALA A 121 -7.40 3.49 -5.43
C ALA A 121 -6.54 3.73 -6.68
N ASP A 122 -6.06 4.97 -6.87
CA ASP A 122 -5.16 5.33 -7.97
C ASP A 122 -3.88 4.47 -7.95
N TRP A 123 -3.29 4.24 -6.78
CA TRP A 123 -2.13 3.38 -6.64
C TRP A 123 -2.40 1.91 -6.98
N VAL A 124 -3.54 1.38 -6.53
CA VAL A 124 -4.01 0.03 -6.86
C VAL A 124 -4.23 -0.14 -8.36
N GLU A 125 -4.82 0.87 -9.02
CA GLU A 125 -5.07 0.83 -10.46
C GLU A 125 -3.77 0.93 -11.26
N ARG A 126 -2.90 1.89 -10.94
CA ARG A 126 -1.63 2.11 -11.65
C ARG A 126 -0.70 0.91 -11.59
N LEU A 127 -0.65 0.23 -10.45
CA LEU A 127 0.20 -0.95 -10.26
C LEU A 127 -0.53 -2.27 -10.52
N ASN A 128 -1.80 -2.22 -10.95
CA ASN A 128 -2.64 -3.39 -11.19
C ASN A 128 -2.64 -4.39 -10.00
N ILE A 129 -2.74 -3.86 -8.78
CA ILE A 129 -2.77 -4.64 -7.55
C ILE A 129 -4.09 -5.42 -7.49
N LEU A 130 -4.04 -6.75 -7.55
CA LEU A 130 -5.23 -7.60 -7.46
C LEU A 130 -5.53 -7.99 -6.02
N THR A 131 -4.49 -8.13 -5.20
CA THR A 131 -4.56 -8.46 -3.78
C THR A 131 -3.86 -7.39 -2.96
N LEU A 132 -4.64 -6.67 -2.15
CA LEU A 132 -4.13 -5.62 -1.28
C LEU A 132 -4.10 -6.12 0.17
N ASN A 133 -2.91 -6.07 0.78
CA ASN A 133 -2.72 -6.27 2.21
C ASN A 133 -2.82 -4.90 2.92
N ALA A 134 -3.86 -4.69 3.73
CA ALA A 134 -3.97 -3.51 4.59
C ALA A 134 -3.41 -3.81 5.98
N ALA A 135 -2.41 -3.04 6.39
CA ALA A 135 -1.73 -3.17 7.67
C ALA A 135 -1.72 -1.84 8.43
N GLY A 136 -1.41 -1.90 9.72
CA GLY A 136 -1.38 -0.71 10.56
C GLY A 136 -1.06 -1.05 12.02
N PRO A 137 -0.98 -0.04 12.89
CA PRO A 137 -0.89 -0.25 14.33
C PRO A 137 -2.17 -0.88 14.87
N SER A 138 -2.07 -1.51 16.04
CA SER A 138 -3.24 -2.06 16.71
C SER A 138 -4.10 -1.00 17.38
N GLU A 139 -5.32 -1.35 17.77
CA GLU A 139 -6.22 -0.45 18.48
C GLU A 139 -5.64 0.01 19.83
N LYS A 140 -4.91 -0.89 20.51
CA LYS A 140 -4.21 -0.57 21.75
C LYS A 140 -3.17 0.53 21.56
N THR A 141 -2.52 0.54 20.39
CA THR A 141 -1.45 1.50 20.06
C THR A 141 -2.00 2.78 19.44
N SER A 142 -3.14 2.69 18.75
CA SER A 142 -3.77 3.81 18.05
C SER A 142 -5.29 3.64 18.12
N PRO A 143 -5.93 4.16 19.18
CA PRO A 143 -7.37 4.09 19.33
C PRO A 143 -8.11 4.70 18.14
N GLY A 144 -9.17 4.02 17.67
CA GLY A 144 -9.97 4.43 16.51
C GLY A 144 -9.37 4.03 15.15
N ILE A 145 -8.14 3.49 15.09
CA ILE A 145 -7.51 3.16 13.80
C ILE A 145 -8.27 2.08 13.04
N GLY A 146 -8.88 1.12 13.74
CA GLY A 146 -9.64 0.05 13.13
C GLY A 146 -10.88 0.55 12.36
N GLY A 147 -11.61 1.52 12.93
CA GLY A 147 -12.75 2.15 12.28
C GLY A 147 -12.34 2.92 11.03
N LYS A 148 -11.37 3.83 11.18
CA LYS A 148 -10.84 4.63 10.06
C LYS A 148 -10.30 3.77 8.92
N THR A 149 -9.61 2.68 9.25
CA THR A 149 -9.09 1.73 8.25
C THR A 149 -10.23 1.06 7.48
N LEU A 150 -11.31 0.66 8.17
CA LEU A 150 -12.47 0.05 7.54
C LEU A 150 -13.18 1.02 6.60
N ASP A 151 -13.34 2.28 7.01
CA ASP A 151 -13.97 3.32 6.19
C ASP A 151 -13.16 3.55 4.90
N ILE A 152 -11.85 3.79 5.04
CA ILE A 152 -10.93 3.97 3.90
C ILE A 152 -10.99 2.79 2.94
N VAL A 153 -10.91 1.56 3.46
CA VAL A 153 -10.96 0.33 2.64
C VAL A 153 -12.30 0.20 1.89
N THR A 154 -13.40 0.54 2.55
CA THR A 154 -14.74 0.51 1.96
C THR A 154 -14.87 1.52 0.82
N ASP A 155 -14.30 2.71 1.00
CA ASP A 155 -14.28 3.76 -0.02
C ASP A 155 -13.40 3.37 -1.20
N VAL A 156 -12.21 2.81 -0.97
CA VAL A 156 -11.32 2.29 -2.04
C VAL A 156 -12.07 1.28 -2.91
N ILE A 157 -12.75 0.31 -2.30
CA ILE A 157 -13.51 -0.71 -3.04
C ILE A 157 -14.63 -0.07 -3.85
N SER A 158 -15.29 0.95 -3.31
CA SER A 158 -16.35 1.67 -3.98
C SER A 158 -15.83 2.44 -5.20
N ILE A 159 -14.69 3.14 -5.07
CA ILE A 159 -14.03 3.88 -6.15
C ILE A 159 -13.63 2.93 -7.29
N VAL A 160 -12.86 1.87 -6.99
CA VAL A 160 -12.39 0.91 -8.00
C VAL A 160 -13.55 0.15 -8.68
N ARG A 161 -14.69 0.01 -7.99
CA ARG A 161 -15.92 -0.54 -8.61
C ARG A 161 -16.57 0.43 -9.59
N ILE A 162 -16.65 1.71 -9.23
CA ILE A 162 -17.26 2.75 -10.08
C ILE A 162 -16.44 2.92 -11.36
N GLU A 163 -15.12 2.97 -11.26
CA GLU A 163 -14.22 3.11 -12.41
C GLU A 163 -14.36 1.96 -13.40
N LYS A 164 -14.61 0.74 -12.91
CA LYS A 164 -14.87 -0.44 -13.76
C LYS A 164 -16.27 -0.49 -14.35
N LYS A 165 -17.25 0.19 -13.75
CA LYS A 165 -18.62 0.30 -14.28
C LYS A 165 -18.78 1.40 -15.31
N ARG A 166 -17.93 2.44 -15.29
CA ARG A 166 -17.91 3.44 -16.35
C ARG A 166 -17.51 2.73 -17.65
N PRO A 167 -18.36 2.73 -18.70
CA PRO A 167 -17.96 2.15 -19.98
C PRO A 167 -16.70 2.87 -20.42
N LYS A 168 -15.66 2.10 -20.78
CA LYS A 168 -14.52 2.66 -21.50
C LYS A 168 -15.12 3.33 -22.73
N LYS A 169 -15.13 4.67 -22.78
CA LYS A 169 -15.41 5.36 -24.03
C LYS A 169 -14.39 4.81 -25.03
N THR A 170 -14.86 3.99 -25.97
CA THR A 170 -14.13 3.68 -27.20
C THR A 170 -14.09 4.96 -28.01
N GLY A 171 -13.25 5.89 -27.57
CA GLY A 171 -13.06 7.20 -28.18
C GLY A 171 -11.74 7.20 -28.93
N ALA A 172 -11.85 7.01 -30.23
CA ALA A 172 -10.99 7.49 -31.31
C ALA A 172 -9.49 7.73 -30.99
N ARG A 173 -8.66 7.09 -31.79
CA ARG A 173 -7.24 7.43 -32.03
C ARG A 173 -7.12 8.92 -32.37
N THR A 174 -6.94 9.78 -31.37
CA THR A 174 -6.56 11.18 -31.59
C THR A 174 -5.08 11.18 -31.89
N LYS A 175 -4.76 11.20 -33.20
CA LYS A 175 -3.45 11.61 -33.68
C LYS A 175 -3.13 13.00 -33.12
N ASN A 176 -1.89 13.19 -32.70
CA ASN A 176 -1.25 14.45 -32.33
C ASN A 176 -1.72 15.17 -31.07
N ARG A 177 -0.89 15.10 -30.02
CA ARG A 177 -0.46 16.30 -29.29
C ARG A 177 0.92 16.08 -28.64
N ARG A 178 1.92 16.60 -29.37
CA ARG A 178 3.25 17.11 -28.98
C ARG A 178 3.86 16.56 -27.68
N LEU A 179 4.99 15.86 -27.85
CA LEU A 179 5.99 15.61 -26.82
C LEU A 179 6.32 16.90 -26.07
N PHE A 180 6.25 16.87 -24.75
CA PHE A 180 6.98 17.80 -23.90
C PHE A 180 8.47 17.64 -24.20
N PRO A 181 9.21 18.72 -24.55
CA PRO A 181 10.64 18.62 -24.74
C PRO A 181 11.30 18.49 -23.36
N PHE A 182 11.97 17.36 -23.14
CA PHE A 182 13.05 17.27 -22.14
C PHE A 182 14.08 18.37 -22.44
N PRO A 183 14.55 19.15 -21.44
CA PRO A 183 15.64 20.09 -21.68
C PRO A 183 16.91 19.30 -22.00
N ARG A 184 17.40 19.47 -23.25
CA ARG A 184 18.73 19.00 -23.67
C ARG A 184 19.80 19.80 -22.92
N ARG A 185 20.81 19.09 -22.45
CA ARG A 185 22.07 19.66 -21.93
C ARG A 185 22.61 20.70 -22.92
N LEU A 186 22.99 21.86 -22.39
CA LEU A 186 23.74 22.89 -23.13
C LEU A 186 25.12 22.34 -23.53
N PRO A 187 25.57 22.53 -24.79
CA PRO A 187 26.97 22.32 -25.13
C PRO A 187 27.81 23.53 -24.69
N MET A 188 28.87 23.25 -23.94
CA MET A 188 29.98 24.18 -23.73
C MET A 188 30.61 24.49 -25.10
N SER A 189 30.62 25.76 -25.51
CA SER A 189 31.42 26.23 -26.64
C SER A 189 32.57 27.09 -26.11
N PRO A 190 33.82 26.87 -26.54
CA PRO A 190 34.93 27.77 -26.28
C PRO A 190 35.09 28.73 -27.46
N CYS A 191 34.93 30.03 -27.22
CA CYS A 191 35.34 31.06 -28.18
C CYS A 191 36.07 32.20 -27.46
N PHE A 192 37.38 32.24 -27.70
CA PHE A 192 38.27 33.37 -27.45
C PHE A 192 37.82 34.62 -28.22
N PRO A 193 38.18 35.82 -27.74
CA PRO A 193 38.53 36.94 -28.61
C PRO A 193 40.04 37.20 -28.62
N ASN A 194 40.58 37.28 -29.83
CA ASN A 194 41.89 37.82 -30.15
C ASN A 194 42.00 39.28 -29.69
N HIS A 195 43.07 39.62 -28.96
CA HIS A 195 43.56 41.00 -28.89
C HIS A 195 44.52 41.26 -30.05
N SER A 196 44.04 41.97 -31.06
CA SER A 196 44.88 42.69 -32.02
C SER A 196 45.21 44.06 -31.45
N ASN A 197 46.45 44.25 -30.99
CA ASN A 197 47.01 45.57 -30.68
C ASN A 197 47.78 46.04 -31.92
N THR A 198 47.47 47.24 -32.42
CA THR A 198 48.27 47.97 -33.41
C THR A 198 48.80 49.26 -32.78
N PRO A 199 49.92 49.81 -33.30
CA PRO A 199 50.78 50.73 -32.56
C PRO A 199 50.38 52.20 -32.78
N GLY A 200 50.71 53.02 -31.79
CA GLY A 200 50.68 54.48 -31.80
C GLY A 200 51.51 55.02 -30.65
#